data_AF-A0A2I0T244-F1
#
_entry.id   AF-A0A2I0T244-F1
#
_cell.length_a   1.000
_cell.length_b   1.000
_cell.length_c   1.000
_cell.angle_alpha   90.00
_cell.angle_beta   90.00
_cell.angle_gamma   90.00
#
_symmetry.space_group_name_H-M   'P 1'
#
loop_
_entity.id
_entity.type
_entity.pdbx_description
1 polymer ?
#
loop_
_entity_poly.entity_id
_entity_poly.type
_entity_poly.pdbx_seq_one_letter_code
_entity_poly.pdbx_strand_id
1 'polypeptide(L)'
;MYTVNLHKALASLATATLESVVEERFGSRCARIFRLLLRKKHLEQKQVEDFAMIPAKEAKEMLYKMLSENFVSLQEIPKTPDHAPSRTFYLYTVNVPSSARMLLHRCYKCNKNAMVVAIMPSRWPLWPP
;
A
#
# COMPACT_ATOMS: atom_id res chain seq x y z
N MET A 1 -8.30 37.57 -6.00
CA MET A 1 -7.19 37.21 -5.09
C MET A 1 -7.14 35.69 -5.02
N TYR A 2 -6.02 35.05 -5.37
CA TYR A 2 -5.88 33.59 -5.34
C TYR A 2 -5.17 33.16 -4.06
N THR A 3 -5.61 32.07 -3.44
CA THR A 3 -5.01 31.49 -2.22
C THR A 3 -4.66 30.03 -2.47
N VAL A 4 -3.50 29.60 -1.98
CA VAL A 4 -3.02 28.22 -2.16
C VAL A 4 -3.33 27.40 -0.91
N ASN A 5 -4.02 26.28 -1.10
CA ASN A 5 -4.35 25.35 -0.02
C ASN A 5 -3.19 24.38 0.26
N LEU A 6 -2.31 24.73 1.20
CA LEU A 6 -1.15 23.93 1.57
C LEU A 6 -1.52 22.51 2.03
N HIS A 7 -2.59 22.36 2.82
CA HIS A 7 -3.03 21.04 3.28
C HIS A 7 -3.41 20.10 2.14
N LYS A 8 -4.13 20.61 1.13
CA LYS A 8 -4.52 19.81 -0.03
C LYS A 8 -3.30 19.47 -0.89
N ALA A 9 -2.38 20.42 -1.06
CA ALA A 9 -1.14 20.21 -1.81
C ALA A 9 -0.26 19.12 -1.16
N LEU A 10 -0.07 19.18 0.16
CA LEU A 10 0.68 18.17 0.91
C LEU A 10 0.01 16.80 0.86
N ALA A 11 -1.33 16.75 0.99
CA ALA A 11 -2.07 15.49 0.86
C ALA A 11 -1.90 14.88 -0.54
N SER A 12 -1.98 15.69 -1.60
CA SER A 12 -1.77 15.22 -2.97
C SER A 12 -0.34 14.75 -3.24
N LEU A 13 0.65 15.44 -2.65
CA LEU A 13 2.05 15.02 -2.72
C LEU A 13 2.26 13.68 -2.02
N ALA A 14 1.68 13.49 -0.83
CA ALA A 14 1.76 12.23 -0.09
C ALA A 14 1.07 11.07 -0.82
N THR A 15 -0.06 11.30 -1.50
CA THR A 15 -0.69 10.27 -2.32
C THR A 15 0.15 9.91 -3.54
N ALA A 16 0.75 10.92 -4.20
CA ALA A 16 1.59 10.69 -5.36
C ALA A 16 2.86 9.89 -5.00
N THR A 17 3.50 10.19 -3.87
CA THR A 17 4.67 9.44 -3.41
C THR A 17 4.32 7.99 -3.04
N LEU A 18 3.16 7.75 -2.42
CA LEU A 18 2.67 6.39 -2.19
C LEU A 18 2.42 5.63 -3.50
N GLU A 19 1.81 6.28 -4.48
CA GLU A 19 1.60 5.68 -5.80
C GLU A 19 2.92 5.30 -6.48
N SER A 20 3.91 6.20 -6.49
CA SER A 20 5.24 5.93 -7.06
C SER A 20 5.93 4.74 -6.39
N VAL A 21 5.86 4.65 -5.06
CA VAL A 21 6.48 3.55 -4.32
C VAL A 21 5.80 2.20 -4.61
N VAL A 22 4.47 2.20 -4.75
CA VAL A 22 3.72 1.00 -5.14
C VAL A 22 4.06 0.58 -6.57
N GLU A 23 4.19 1.54 -7.48
CA GLU A 23 4.55 1.30 -8.87
C GLU A 23 5.96 0.71 -9.01
N GLU A 24 6.95 1.24 -8.29
CA GLU A 24 8.32 0.73 -8.30
C GLU A 24 8.44 -0.67 -7.67
N ARG A 25 7.71 -0.95 -6.59
CA ARG A 25 7.81 -2.24 -5.88
C ARG A 25 7.03 -3.37 -6.53
N PHE A 26 5.82 -3.09 -7.00
CA PHE A 26 4.88 -4.13 -7.45
C PHE A 26 4.54 -4.04 -8.94
N GLY A 27 4.98 -2.97 -9.62
CA GLY A 27 4.74 -2.73 -11.04
C GLY A 27 3.48 -1.93 -11.35
N SER A 28 3.34 -1.56 -12.62
CA SER A 28 2.28 -0.68 -13.14
C SER A 28 0.86 -1.24 -12.96
N ARG A 29 0.68 -2.56 -13.07
CA ARG A 29 -0.63 -3.21 -12.91
C ARG A 29 -1.14 -3.11 -11.47
N CYS A 30 -0.25 -3.22 -10.50
CA CYS A 30 -0.53 -2.97 -9.08
C CYS A 30 -0.89 -1.50 -8.84
N ALA A 31 -0.09 -0.57 -9.36
CA ALA A 31 -0.35 0.86 -9.24
C ALA A 31 -1.74 1.23 -9.79
N ARG A 32 -2.19 0.58 -10.88
CA ARG A 32 -3.54 0.75 -11.42
C ARG A 32 -4.63 0.40 -10.40
N ILE A 33 -4.52 -0.74 -9.70
CA ILE A 33 -5.46 -1.14 -8.65
C ILE A 33 -5.45 -0.13 -7.50
N PHE A 34 -4.26 0.29 -7.07
CA PHE A 34 -4.10 1.25 -5.97
C PHE A 34 -4.75 2.61 -6.27
N ARG A 35 -4.54 3.15 -7.49
CA ARG A 35 -5.22 4.37 -7.98
C ARG A 35 -6.74 4.20 -8.02
N LEU A 36 -7.22 3.00 -8.37
CA LEU A 36 -8.65 2.68 -8.40
C LEU A 36 -9.27 2.73 -7.00
N LEU A 37 -8.58 2.12 -6.02
CA LEU A 37 -8.98 2.14 -4.62
C LEU A 37 -8.97 3.56 -4.04
N LEU A 38 -8.00 4.41 -4.40
CA LEU A 38 -7.96 5.81 -3.96
C LEU A 38 -9.16 6.62 -4.47
N ARG A 39 -9.64 6.35 -5.69
CA ARG A 39 -10.79 7.07 -6.29
C ARG A 39 -12.14 6.60 -5.77
N LYS A 40 -12.34 5.29 -5.61
CA LYS A 40 -13.64 4.69 -5.22
C LYS A 40 -13.77 4.43 -3.72
N LYS A 41 -12.66 4.48 -2.97
CA LYS A 41 -12.52 4.26 -1.51
C LYS A 41 -12.83 2.86 -1.01
N HIS A 42 -13.98 2.29 -1.39
CA HIS A 42 -14.43 0.98 -0.96
C HIS A 42 -14.76 0.15 -2.20
N LEU A 43 -14.03 -0.94 -2.41
CA LEU A 43 -14.28 -1.84 -3.53
C LEU A 43 -14.24 -3.29 -3.08
N GLU A 44 -15.16 -4.07 -3.64
CA GLU A 44 -15.13 -5.53 -3.54
C GLU A 44 -14.17 -6.11 -4.57
N GLN A 45 -13.74 -7.36 -4.35
CA GLN A 45 -12.80 -8.02 -5.26
C GLN A 45 -13.31 -8.09 -6.71
N LYS A 46 -14.58 -8.45 -6.91
CA LYS A 46 -15.20 -8.51 -8.26
C LYS A 46 -15.16 -7.15 -8.98
N GLN A 47 -15.42 -6.07 -8.25
CA GLN A 47 -15.39 -4.72 -8.81
C GLN A 47 -13.97 -4.27 -9.16
N VAL A 48 -12.97 -4.66 -8.36
CA VAL A 48 -11.57 -4.39 -8.68
C VAL A 48 -11.17 -5.10 -9.98
N GLU A 49 -11.60 -6.36 -10.17
CA GLU A 49 -11.33 -7.14 -11.37
C GLU A 49 -11.94 -6.48 -12.62
N ASP A 50 -13.22 -6.09 -12.55
CA ASP A 50 -13.94 -5.46 -13.65
C ASP A 50 -13.37 -4.08 -14.01
N PHE A 51 -13.19 -3.20 -13.02
CA PHE A 51 -12.71 -1.84 -13.28
C PHE A 51 -11.23 -1.79 -13.65
N ALA A 52 -10.42 -2.71 -13.12
CA ALA A 52 -9.03 -2.77 -13.49
C ALA A 52 -8.82 -3.51 -14.81
N MET A 53 -9.78 -4.26 -15.36
CA MET A 53 -9.54 -5.15 -16.50
C MET A 53 -8.30 -6.03 -16.27
N ILE A 54 -8.26 -6.71 -15.12
CA ILE A 54 -7.20 -7.66 -14.75
C ILE A 54 -7.86 -9.01 -14.48
N PRO A 55 -7.25 -10.14 -14.89
CA PRO A 55 -7.78 -11.45 -14.59
C PRO A 55 -7.92 -11.68 -13.07
N ALA A 56 -9.01 -12.33 -12.66
CA ALA A 56 -9.35 -12.54 -11.25
C ALA A 56 -8.21 -13.14 -10.41
N LYS A 57 -7.52 -14.15 -10.98
CA LYS A 57 -6.38 -14.81 -10.32
C LYS A 57 -5.25 -13.83 -9.99
N GLU A 58 -4.90 -12.98 -10.93
CA GLU A 58 -3.78 -12.04 -10.79
C GLU A 58 -4.17 -10.84 -9.92
N ALA A 59 -5.39 -10.31 -10.08
CA ALA A 59 -5.89 -9.23 -9.23
C ALA A 59 -5.91 -9.64 -7.75
N LYS A 60 -6.36 -10.86 -7.45
CA LYS A 60 -6.37 -11.43 -6.10
C LYS A 60 -4.97 -11.53 -5.50
N GLU A 61 -4.01 -12.04 -6.27
CA GLU A 61 -2.61 -12.17 -5.82
C GLU A 61 -2.00 -10.80 -5.52
N MET A 62 -2.25 -9.81 -6.38
CA MET A 62 -1.75 -8.45 -6.20
C MET A 62 -2.40 -7.73 -5.00
N LEU A 63 -3.71 -7.90 -4.79
CA LEU A 63 -4.41 -7.37 -3.62
C LEU A 63 -3.85 -7.94 -2.32
N TYR A 64 -3.60 -9.25 -2.25
CA TYR A 64 -3.02 -9.85 -1.04
C TYR A 64 -1.58 -9.41 -0.79
N LYS A 65 -0.77 -9.20 -1.84
CA LYS A 65 0.59 -8.64 -1.69
C LYS A 65 0.55 -7.22 -1.11
N MET A 66 -0.40 -6.39 -1.54
CA MET A 66 -0.57 -5.05 -0.98
C MET A 66 -1.11 -5.07 0.45
N LEU A 67 -1.96 -6.05 0.76
CA LEU A 67 -2.53 -6.23 2.09
C LEU A 67 -1.46 -6.68 3.10
N SER A 68 -0.62 -7.66 2.75
CA SER A 68 0.47 -8.11 3.63
C SER A 68 1.49 -7.01 3.92
N GLU A 69 1.71 -6.13 2.94
CA GLU A 69 2.60 -4.98 3.06
C GLU A 69 1.91 -3.75 3.68
N ASN A 70 0.65 -3.86 4.13
CA ASN A 70 -0.15 -2.79 4.77
C ASN A 70 -0.38 -1.52 3.92
N PHE A 71 -0.30 -1.64 2.58
CA PHE A 71 -0.71 -0.55 1.68
C PHE A 71 -2.23 -0.47 1.54
N VAL A 72 -2.91 -1.62 1.62
CA VAL A 72 -4.36 -1.75 1.53
C VAL A 72 -4.87 -2.38 2.82
N SER A 73 -6.00 -1.88 3.32
CA SER A 73 -6.70 -2.42 4.48
C SER A 73 -8.00 -3.08 4.04
N LEU A 74 -8.35 -4.17 4.72
CA LEU A 74 -9.58 -4.91 4.47
C LEU A 74 -10.59 -4.58 5.58
N GLN A 75 -11.78 -4.17 5.16
CA GLN A 75 -12.90 -3.84 6.02
C GLN A 75 -13.98 -4.91 5.87
N GLU A 76 -14.30 -5.58 6.97
CA GLU A 76 -15.33 -6.60 7.03
C GLU A 76 -16.65 -5.98 7.48
N ILE A 77 -17.68 -6.08 6.65
CA ILE A 77 -19.03 -5.62 7.00
C ILE A 77 -19.95 -6.84 7.12
N PRO A 78 -20.32 -7.26 8.33
CA PRO A 78 -21.21 -8.40 8.54
C PRO A 78 -22.66 -8.03 8.18
N LYS A 79 -23.36 -8.88 7.42
CA LYS A 79 -24.82 -8.72 7.22
C LYS A 79 -25.64 -9.18 8.42
N THR A 80 -25.10 -10.13 9.18
CA THR A 80 -25.72 -10.76 10.34
C THR A 80 -24.75 -10.74 11.52
N PRO A 81 -25.23 -10.59 12.76
CA PRO A 81 -24.37 -10.49 13.96
C PRO A 81 -23.49 -11.72 14.20
N ASP A 82 -23.78 -12.85 13.57
CA ASP A 82 -22.98 -14.09 13.66
C ASP A 82 -21.61 -14.03 12.96
N HIS A 83 -21.24 -12.90 12.33
CA HIS A 83 -19.95 -12.69 11.64
C HIS A 83 -19.51 -13.82 10.69
N ALA A 84 -20.46 -14.61 10.19
CA ALA A 84 -20.17 -15.75 9.33
C ALA A 84 -19.52 -15.28 8.01
N PRO A 85 -18.36 -15.82 7.60
CA PRO A 85 -17.62 -15.38 6.41
C PRO A 85 -18.43 -15.41 5.11
N SER A 86 -19.39 -16.33 5.02
CA SER A 86 -20.30 -16.48 3.89
C SER A 86 -21.31 -15.33 3.73
N ARG A 87 -21.55 -14.54 4.78
CA ARG A 87 -22.46 -13.40 4.82
C ARG A 87 -21.75 -12.07 5.13
N THR A 88 -20.43 -12.04 5.05
CA THR A 88 -19.61 -10.86 5.31
C THR A 88 -19.08 -10.29 3.99
N PHE A 89 -19.22 -8.97 3.82
CA PHE A 89 -18.59 -8.28 2.69
C PHE A 89 -17.16 -7.91 3.04
N TYR A 90 -16.24 -8.22 2.14
CA TYR A 90 -14.83 -7.86 2.24
C TYR A 90 -14.56 -6.67 1.31
N LEU A 91 -14.43 -5.50 1.90
CA LEU A 91 -14.16 -4.26 1.18
C LEU A 91 -12.69 -3.87 1.32
N TYR A 92 -12.03 -3.66 0.20
CA TYR A 92 -10.67 -3.13 0.17
C TYR A 92 -10.70 -1.62 0.21
N THR A 93 -9.85 -1.05 1.06
CA THR A 93 -9.75 0.39 1.32
C THR A 93 -8.30 0.81 1.42
N VAL A 94 -8.00 2.05 1.03
CA VAL A 94 -6.66 2.63 1.21
C VAL A 94 -6.77 3.80 2.17
N ASN A 95 -6.01 3.72 3.26
CA ASN A 95 -5.94 4.76 4.26
C ASN A 95 -4.61 5.52 4.13
N VAL A 96 -4.63 6.61 3.35
CA VAL A 96 -3.45 7.44 3.04
C VAL A 96 -2.61 7.81 4.28
N PRO A 97 -3.16 8.37 5.37
CA PRO A 97 -2.34 8.72 6.54
C PRO A 97 -1.73 7.50 7.23
N SER A 98 -2.41 6.35 7.28
CA SER A 98 -1.84 5.12 7.84
C SER A 98 -0.74 4.56 6.95
N SER A 99 -0.96 4.49 5.64
CA SER A 99 0.03 4.04 4.66
C SER A 99 1.26 4.96 4.64
N ALA A 100 1.06 6.28 4.78
CA ALA A 100 2.15 7.26 4.87
C ALA A 100 3.00 7.07 6.13
N ARG A 101 2.37 6.86 7.30
CA ARG A 101 3.10 6.59 8.56
C ARG A 101 3.90 5.29 8.49
N MET A 102 3.31 4.24 7.92
CA MET A 102 4.02 2.99 7.67
C MET A 102 5.23 3.22 6.75
N LEU A 103 5.05 3.96 5.67
CA LEU A 103 6.13 4.26 4.73
C LEU A 103 7.26 5.05 5.40
N LEU A 104 6.93 6.06 6.20
CA LEU A 104 7.90 6.80 7.00
C LEU A 104 8.70 5.89 7.93
N HIS A 105 8.03 4.97 8.64
CA HIS A 105 8.70 3.98 9.49
C HIS A 105 9.69 3.12 8.70
N ARG A 106 9.30 2.67 7.49
CA ARG A 106 10.19 1.93 6.59
C ARG A 106 11.38 2.78 6.15
N CYS A 107 11.18 4.05 5.79
CA CYS A 107 12.26 4.95 5.43
C CYS A 107 13.29 5.12 6.55
N TYR A 108 12.84 5.30 7.80
CA TYR A 108 13.76 5.37 8.95
C TYR A 108 14.56 4.08 9.13
N LYS A 109 13.92 2.91 8.99
CA LYS A 109 14.60 1.61 9.05
C LYS A 109 15.61 1.44 7.91
N CYS A 110 15.23 1.80 6.68
CA CYS A 110 16.10 1.76 5.51
C CYS A 110 17.33 2.66 5.69
N ASN A 111 17.14 3.89 6.18
CA ASN A 111 18.23 4.82 6.44
C ASN A 111 19.19 4.25 7.49
N LYS A 112 18.67 3.76 8.63
CA LYS A 112 19.49 3.10 9.65
C LYS A 112 20.28 1.92 9.08
N ASN A 113 19.64 1.06 8.28
CA ASN A 113 20.31 -0.08 7.66
C ASN A 113 21.41 0.37 6.67
N ALA A 114 21.16 1.39 5.86
CA ALA A 114 22.14 1.94 4.94
C ALA A 114 23.35 2.52 5.69
N MET A 115 23.12 3.25 6.79
CA MET A 115 24.19 3.74 7.67
C MET A 115 25.01 2.60 8.27
N VAL A 116 24.36 1.54 8.78
CA VAL A 116 25.05 0.36 9.33
C VAL A 116 25.91 -0.31 8.25
N VAL A 117 25.35 -0.52 7.06
CA VAL A 117 26.09 -1.11 5.93
C VAL A 117 27.25 -0.21 5.48
N ALA A 118 27.13 1.11 5.59
CA ALA A 118 28.21 2.06 5.25
C ALA A 118 29.31 2.17 6.33
N ILE A 119 28.99 1.90 7.60
CA ILE A 119 29.94 1.93 8.73
C ILE A 119 30.63 0.57 8.96
N MET A 120 29.93 -0.54 8.70
CA MET A 120 30.46 -1.91 8.80
C MET A 120 31.28 -2.47 7.61
N PRO A 121 31.51 -1.81 6.44
CA PRO A 121 32.42 -2.36 5.44
C PRO A 121 33.86 -2.43 5.98
N SER A 122 34.19 -1.59 6.96
CA SER A 122 35.51 -1.51 7.60
C SER A 122 35.76 -2.58 8.68
N ARG A 123 34.75 -3.41 9.01
CA ARG A 123 34.85 -4.47 10.05
C ARG A 123 34.71 -5.89 9.47
N TRP A 124 34.91 -6.03 8.17
CA TRP A 124 35.28 -7.30 7.53
C TRP A 124 36.80 -7.32 7.37
N PRO A 125 37.51 -7.81 8.39
CA PRO A 125 38.03 -9.17 8.33
C PRO A 125 37.71 -9.92 9.64
N LEU A 126 37.82 -11.26 9.66
CA LEU A 126 37.61 -12.16 10.81
C LEU A 126 36.34 -13.01 10.78
N TRP A 127 36.09 -13.65 9.64
CA TRP A 127 35.80 -15.08 9.68
C TRP A 127 36.90 -15.80 8.88
N PRO A 128 37.76 -16.57 9.56
CA PRO A 128 38.15 -17.86 9.02
C PRO A 128 38.13 -18.98 10.09
N PRO A 129 38.14 -20.26 9.70
CA PRO A 129 37.96 -20.83 8.36
C PRO A 129 36.54 -21.34 8.09
#